data_AF-A0A9D0VGA4-F1
#
_entry.id   AF-A0A9D0VGA4-F1
#
_cell.length_a   1.000
_cell.length_b   1.000
_cell.length_c   1.000
_cell.angle_alpha   90.00
_cell.angle_beta   90.00
_cell.angle_gamma   90.00
#
_symmetry.space_group_name_H-M   'P 1'
#
loop_
_entity.id
_entity.type
_entity.pdbx_description
1 polymer ?
#
loop_
_entity_poly.entity_id
_entity_poly.type
_entity_poly.pdbx_seq_one_letter_code
_entity_poly.pdbx_strand_id
1 'polypeptide(L)' 'MQASSARTSHGSGADVYIIVIGLGQVGRHVVRTLEWEKHDVVAIDNDPAAVAYIKEHHDVMTLQGYGASQR' A
#
# COMPACT_ATOMS: atom_id res chain seq x y z
N MET A 1 3.85 -17.50 2.78
CA MET A 1 3.57 -16.82 1.50
C MET A 1 4.72 -15.87 1.24
N GLN A 2 5.47 -16.06 0.15
CA GLN A 2 6.70 -15.33 -0.12
C GLN A 2 6.35 -13.92 -0.63
N ALA A 3 6.75 -12.89 0.09
CA ALA A 3 6.76 -11.52 -0.42
C ALA A 3 7.92 -11.40 -1.43
N SER A 4 7.59 -11.53 -2.71
CA SER A 4 8.55 -11.39 -3.80
C SER A 4 9.02 -9.93 -3.86
N SER A 5 10.30 -9.71 -3.57
CA SER A 5 10.97 -8.40 -3.60
C SER A 5 10.98 -7.83 -5.03
N ALA A 6 10.01 -6.98 -5.33
CA ALA A 6 10.06 -6.08 -6.47
C ALA A 6 10.82 -4.82 -6.04
N ARG A 7 12.08 -4.70 -6.45
CA ARG A 7 12.82 -3.44 -6.37
C ARG A 7 12.19 -2.46 -7.36
N THR A 8 11.42 -1.49 -6.88
CA THR A 8 10.90 -0.39 -7.69
C THR A 8 11.96 0.70 -7.82
N SER A 9 12.33 1.02 -9.07
CA SER A 9 13.24 2.11 -9.41
C SER A 9 12.47 3.43 -9.38
N HIS A 10 12.69 4.26 -8.36
CA HIS A 10 12.02 5.57 -8.25
C HIS A 10 12.77 6.60 -9.11
N GLY A 11 12.05 7.20 -10.06
CA GLY A 11 12.57 8.20 -11.01
C GLY A 11 12.74 9.58 -10.37
N SER A 12 13.46 10.47 -11.06
CA SER A 12 13.96 11.76 -10.55
C SER A 12 12.92 12.89 -10.45
N GLY A 13 11.73 12.60 -9.93
CA GLY A 13 10.81 13.55 -9.27
C GLY A 13 10.82 13.27 -7.75
N ALA A 14 10.18 14.09 -6.92
CA ALA A 14 10.07 13.78 -5.48
C ALA A 14 9.04 12.65 -5.23
N ASP A 15 9.20 11.52 -5.91
CA ASP A 15 8.38 10.33 -5.75
C ASP A 15 8.82 9.65 -4.45
N VAL A 16 7.94 9.69 -3.45
CA VAL A 16 8.21 9.13 -2.13
C VAL A 16 7.65 7.72 -2.06
N TYR A 17 8.44 6.81 -1.48
CA TYR A 17 7.98 5.47 -1.14
C TYR A 17 7.24 5.49 0.20
N ILE A 18 5.95 5.14 0.21
CA ILE A 18 5.08 5.28 1.38
C ILE A 18 4.43 3.94 1.70
N ILE A 19 4.52 3.52 2.95
CA ILE A 19 3.84 2.31 3.45
C ILE A 19 2.69 2.74 4.35
N VAL A 20 1.47 2.34 4.00
CA VAL A 20 0.26 2.58 4.79
C VAL A 20 -0.16 1.27 5.46
N ILE A 21 -0.18 1.26 6.79
CA ILE A 21 -0.60 0.11 7.60
C ILE A 21 -1.96 0.42 8.22
N GLY A 22 -2.96 -0.38 7.89
CA GLY A 22 -4.36 -0.18 8.28
C GLY A 22 -5.16 0.52 7.17
N LEU A 23 -6.12 -0.20 6.58
CA LEU A 23 -7.02 0.17 5.50
C LEU A 23 -8.47 0.25 5.99
N GLY A 24 -8.64 0.83 7.18
CA GLY A 24 -9.94 1.36 7.64
C GLY A 24 -10.37 2.60 6.86
N GLN A 25 -11.26 3.41 7.43
CA GLN A 25 -11.78 4.60 6.76
C GLN A 25 -10.69 5.61 6.38
N VAL A 26 -9.79 5.93 7.33
CA VAL A 26 -8.71 6.91 7.11
C VAL A 26 -7.65 6.35 6.17
N GLY A 27 -7.21 5.10 6.38
CA GLY A 27 -6.17 4.48 5.56
C GLY A 27 -6.52 4.42 4.09
N ARG A 28 -7.78 4.09 3.75
CA ARG A 28 -8.26 4.10 2.36
C ARG A 28 -8.21 5.50 1.74
N HIS A 29 -8.58 6.52 2.51
CA HIS A 29 -8.50 7.90 2.03
C HIS A 29 -7.05 8.34 1.78
N VAL A 30 -6.14 7.99 2.68
CA VAL A 30 -4.71 8.29 2.54
C VAL A 30 -4.13 7.60 1.30
N VAL A 31 -4.38 6.31 1.12
CA VAL A 31 -3.93 5.56 -0.07
C VAL A 31 -4.41 6.22 -1.36
N ARG A 32 -5.68 6.61 -1.43
CA ARG A 32 -6.25 7.30 -2.60
C ARG A 32 -5.56 8.63 -2.88
N THR A 33 -5.32 9.45 -1.86
CA THR A 33 -4.67 10.75 -2.04
C THR A 33 -3.23 10.58 -2.55
N LEU A 34 -2.48 9.66 -1.96
CA LEU A 34 -1.08 9.40 -2.33
C LEU A 34 -0.95 8.79 -3.73
N GLU A 35 -1.88 7.91 -4.11
CA GLU A 35 -1.97 7.36 -5.47
C GLU A 35 -2.24 8.46 -6.50
N TRP A 36 -3.16 9.39 -6.20
CA TRP A 36 -3.41 10.55 -7.05
C TRP A 36 -2.23 11.51 -7.19
N GLU A 37 -1.43 11.64 -6.12
CA GLU A 37 -0.17 12.39 -6.13
C GLU A 37 0.97 11.65 -6.84
N LYS A 38 0.71 10.42 -7.34
CA LYS A 38 1.64 9.55 -8.06
C LYS A 38 2.85 9.11 -7.24
N HIS A 39 2.65 8.93 -5.94
CA HIS A 39 3.65 8.34 -5.06
C HIS A 39 3.63 6.81 -5.14
N ASP A 40 4.76 6.18 -4.80
CA ASP A 40 4.87 4.72 -4.74
C ASP A 40 4.32 4.22 -3.40
N VAL A 41 3.08 3.72 -3.41
CA VAL A 41 2.34 3.35 -2.20
C VAL A 41 2.24 1.84 -2.03
N VAL A 42 2.55 1.37 -0.83
CA VAL A 42 2.28 0.00 -0.38
C VAL A 42 1.27 0.00 0.76
N ALA A 43 0.16 -0.71 0.55
CA ALA A 43 -0.97 -0.80 1.47
C ALA A 43 -0.98 -2.16 2.19
N ILE A 44 -1.04 -2.14 3.52
CA ILE A 44 -1.03 -3.34 4.37
C ILE A 44 -2.26 -3.36 5.28
N ASP A 45 -3.03 -4.43 5.29
CA ASP A 45 -4.11 -4.65 6.28
C ASP A 45 -4.28 -6.13 6.61
N ASN A 46 -4.86 -6.44 7.77
CA ASN A 46 -5.13 -7.81 8.18
C ASN A 46 -6.49 -8.34 7.66
N ASP A 47 -7.44 -7.43 7.41
CA ASP A 47 -8.74 -7.72 6.81
C ASP A 47 -8.60 -7.96 5.30
N PRO A 48 -8.84 -9.20 4.82
CA PRO A 48 -8.77 -9.50 3.39
C PRO A 48 -9.77 -8.70 2.56
N ALA A 49 -10.91 -8.27 3.13
CA ALA A 49 -11.90 -7.46 2.41
C ALA A 49 -11.36 -6.04 2.13
N ALA A 50 -10.64 -5.45 3.08
CA ALA A 50 -10.01 -4.14 2.91
C ALA A 50 -8.89 -4.19 1.86
N VAL A 51 -8.08 -5.25 1.88
CA VAL A 51 -7.03 -5.50 0.89
C VAL A 51 -7.61 -5.69 -0.51
N ALA A 52 -8.66 -6.51 -0.66
CA ALA A 52 -9.32 -6.74 -1.93
C ALA A 52 -9.92 -5.45 -2.51
N TYR A 53 -10.59 -4.65 -1.66
CA TYR A 53 -11.14 -3.36 -2.07
C TYR A 53 -10.07 -2.45 -2.68
N ILE A 54 -8.94 -2.26 -2.00
CA ILE A 54 -7.86 -1.40 -2.51
C ILE A 54 -7.26 -1.97 -3.79
N LYS A 55 -7.00 -3.27 -3.84
CA LYS A 55 -6.43 -3.94 -5.01
C LYS A 55 -7.30 -3.81 -6.27
N GLU A 56 -8.62 -3.77 -6.10
CA GLU A 56 -9.57 -3.64 -7.22
C GLU A 56 -9.78 -2.20 -7.68
N HIS A 57 -9.55 -1.21 -6.81
CA HIS A 57 -9.92 0.20 -7.05
C HIS A 57 -8.75 1.16 -7.19
N HIS A 58 -7.53 0.79 -6.79
CA HIS A 58 -6.35 1.66 -6.81
C HIS A 58 -5.12 0.92 -7.37
N ASP A 59 -4.28 1.63 -8.11
CA ASP A 59 -3.01 1.10 -8.64
C ASP A 59 -1.90 1.16 -7.58
N VAL A 60 -2.07 0.35 -6.52
CA VAL A 60 -1.13 0.30 -5.39
C VAL A 60 -0.79 -1.15 -5.05
N MET A 61 0.43 -1.37 -4.57
CA MET A 61 0.82 -2.69 -4.09
C MET A 61 0.10 -2.98 -2.77
N THR A 62 -0.48 -4.17 -2.65
CA THR A 62 -1.20 -4.58 -1.44
C THR A 62 -0.59 -5.83 -0.80
N LEU A 63 -0.54 -5.84 0.53
CA LEU A 63 -0.10 -6.98 1.34
C LEU A 63 -1.14 -7.28 2.42
N GLN A 64 -1.59 -8.53 2.52
CA GLN A 64 -2.38 -8.95 3.68
C GLN A 64 -1.44 -9.35 4.82
N GLY A 65 -1.59 -8.71 5.99
CA GLY A 65 -0.79 -9.05 7.16
C GLY A 65 -0.92 -8.06 8.31
N TYR A 66 -0.30 -8.40 9.44
CA TYR A 66 -0.18 -7.50 10.58
C TYR A 66 1.09 -6.65 10.43
N GLY A 67 0.93 -5.36 10.13
CA GLY A 67 2.07 -4.45 9.99
C GLY A 67 2.84 -4.17 11.30
N ALA A 68 2.33 -4.63 12.45
CA ALA A 68 3.02 -4.60 13.74
C ALA A 68 3.70 -5.95 14.12
N SER A 69 3.67 -6.95 13.23
CA SER A 69 4.35 -8.22 13.50
C SER A 69 5.83 -8.13 13.12
N GLN A 70 6.71 -8.32 14.11
CA GLN A 70 8.16 -8.16 13.97
C GLN A 70 8.87 -9.45 13.49
N ARG A 71 8.15 -10.39 12.88
CA ARG A 71 8.64 -11.76 12.63
C ARG A 71 8.85 -12.06 11.15
#